data_AF-A0A6A6PK85-F1
#
_entry.id   AF-A0A6A6PK85-F1
#
_cell.length_a   1.000
_cell.length_b   1.000
_cell.length_c   1.000
_cell.angle_alpha   90.00
_cell.angle_beta   90.00
_cell.angle_gamma   90.00
#
_symmetry.space_group_name_H-M   'P 1'
#
loop_
_entity.id
_entity.type
_entity.pdbx_description
1 polymer ?
#
loop_
_entity_poly.entity_id
_entity_poly.type
_entity_poly.pdbx_seq_one_letter_code
_entity_poly.pdbx_strand_id
1 'polypeptide(L)'
;MAATPIQPAQIMPTQERLLAAFSDGRYGPLLRELFKIEAETAPSPLTSRLLQRERVSVETEAICLLAQLSQDTLRHLLRNTYPQAHANASVGSLRDPYEFTGTLDPGVYLQQLVGADGLGISTALHEVFLSWLETTMTLSSPSEVGHTLSVNECRDAIDKAYRDVIATDDLQASFFATLNQQELDVLQTNVRRYIRSQRTVHAQAKAQDVNHISIHAEIGLAKNLWDRCGQHKRLASSSPPLLRLVHLVLRAAFPDRDFRMLQVVLFHATRISDLETGASLGALLCASYLRSGGINTIQAGQGVGTSGSITGDEWEEMLNRLVDNRLLRFVNPNLEQDIITTTRLRGIEEVRLPLS
;
A
#
# COMPACT_ATOMS: atom_id res chain seq x y z
N MET A 1 0.13 -23.41 16.78
CA MET A 1 1.19 -22.43 17.12
C MET A 1 0.50 -21.27 17.84
N ALA A 2 1.07 -20.78 18.94
CA ALA A 2 0.51 -19.59 19.61
C ALA A 2 0.70 -18.37 18.70
N ALA A 3 -0.32 -17.52 18.58
CA ALA A 3 -0.22 -16.29 17.79
C ALA A 3 0.84 -15.38 18.41
N THR A 4 1.79 -14.89 17.60
CA THR A 4 2.79 -13.92 18.06
C THR A 4 2.07 -12.60 18.38
N PRO A 5 2.31 -11.97 19.54
CA PRO A 5 1.70 -10.68 19.84
C PRO A 5 2.01 -9.64 18.76
N ILE A 6 1.00 -8.89 18.33
CA ILE A 6 1.18 -7.79 17.37
C ILE A 6 1.96 -6.68 18.07
N GLN A 7 3.10 -6.31 17.48
CA GLN A 7 3.97 -5.26 17.98
C GLN A 7 3.55 -3.91 17.38
N PRO A 8 3.56 -2.81 18.16
CA PRO A 8 3.30 -1.47 17.65
C PRO A 8 4.28 -1.11 16.53
N ALA A 9 3.75 -0.56 15.44
CA ALA A 9 4.52 0.03 14.35
C ALA A 9 4.43 1.55 14.42
N GLN A 10 5.35 2.23 13.72
CA GLN A 10 5.28 3.67 13.59
C GLN A 10 4.02 4.08 12.84
N ILE A 11 3.36 5.13 13.34
CA ILE A 11 2.21 5.75 12.67
C ILE A 11 2.54 7.21 12.35
N MET A 12 2.12 7.65 11.17
CA MET A 12 2.34 9.04 10.73
C MET A 12 1.27 9.97 11.31
N PRO A 13 1.54 11.30 11.42
CA PRO A 13 0.54 12.26 11.91
C PRO A 13 -0.79 12.23 11.13
N THR A 14 -0.73 11.92 9.82
CA THR A 14 -1.93 11.73 9.00
C THR A 14 -2.71 10.49 9.43
N GLN A 15 -2.05 9.38 9.73
CA GLN A 15 -2.68 8.15 10.23
C GLN A 15 -3.24 8.34 11.65
N GLU A 16 -2.58 9.10 12.52
CA GLU A 16 -3.10 9.48 13.85
C GLU A 16 -4.43 10.25 13.72
N ARG A 17 -4.51 11.21 12.80
CA ARG A 17 -5.76 11.94 12.49
C ARG A 17 -6.85 11.00 11.99
N LEU A 18 -6.52 10.06 11.11
CA LEU A 18 -7.46 9.08 10.59
C LEU A 18 -7.96 8.12 11.69
N LEU A 19 -7.06 7.65 12.57
CA LEU A 19 -7.42 6.81 13.72
C LEU A 19 -8.33 7.56 14.69
N ALA A 20 -8.06 8.82 14.97
CA ALA A 20 -8.91 9.66 15.81
C ALA A 20 -10.30 9.84 15.17
N ALA A 21 -10.35 10.13 13.86
CA ALA A 21 -11.60 10.25 13.11
C ALA A 21 -12.39 8.92 13.06
N PHE A 22 -11.70 7.78 13.08
CA PHE A 22 -12.30 6.44 13.05
C PHE A 22 -12.43 5.77 14.44
N SER A 23 -12.27 6.52 15.52
CA SER A 23 -12.29 5.98 16.90
C SER A 23 -13.57 5.21 17.21
N ASP A 24 -14.73 5.74 16.80
CA ASP A 24 -16.04 5.09 16.94
C ASP A 24 -16.32 4.04 15.86
N GLY A 25 -15.41 3.80 14.91
CA GLY A 25 -15.62 2.87 13.78
C GLY A 25 -16.55 3.41 12.68
N ARG A 26 -16.79 4.72 12.63
CA ARG A 26 -17.70 5.34 11.64
C ARG A 26 -17.01 5.79 10.36
N TYR A 27 -17.58 5.45 9.20
CA TYR A 27 -16.99 5.77 7.90
C TYR A 27 -17.08 7.26 7.54
N GLY A 28 -18.19 7.94 7.86
CA GLY A 28 -18.38 9.35 7.53
C GLY A 28 -17.31 10.29 8.12
N PRO A 29 -17.02 10.24 9.43
CA PRO A 29 -15.91 11.00 10.03
C PRO A 29 -14.54 10.66 9.43
N LEU A 30 -14.22 9.37 9.24
CA LEU A 30 -12.98 8.92 8.60
C LEU A 30 -12.84 9.53 7.20
N LEU A 31 -13.89 9.42 6.38
CA LEU A 31 -13.89 9.91 5.01
C LEU A 31 -13.65 11.42 4.94
N ARG A 32 -14.31 12.21 5.78
CA ARG A 32 -14.07 13.67 5.83
C ARG A 32 -12.61 14.01 6.15
N GLU A 33 -11.94 13.19 6.97
CA GLU A 33 -10.53 13.39 7.27
C GLU A 33 -9.62 12.95 6.12
N LEU A 34 -9.97 11.86 5.42
CA LEU A 34 -9.30 11.43 4.18
C LEU A 34 -9.32 12.55 3.12
N PHE A 35 -10.46 13.22 2.92
CA PHE A 35 -10.54 14.36 1.98
C PHE A 35 -9.57 15.49 2.31
N LYS A 36 -9.40 15.83 3.60
CA LYS A 36 -8.45 16.87 4.03
C LYS A 36 -7.01 16.44 3.76
N ILE A 37 -6.67 15.22 4.17
CA ILE A 37 -5.31 14.69 4.02
C ILE A 37 -4.94 14.55 2.54
N GLU A 38 -5.86 14.14 1.68
CA GLU A 38 -5.63 14.10 0.22
C GLU A 38 -5.29 15.50 -0.31
N ALA A 39 -6.02 16.54 0.09
CA ALA A 39 -5.74 17.91 -0.33
C ALA A 39 -4.34 18.41 0.10
N GLU A 40 -3.82 17.91 1.22
CA GLU A 40 -2.52 18.26 1.77
C GLU A 40 -1.35 17.45 1.18
N THR A 41 -1.58 16.14 0.96
CA THR A 41 -0.49 15.16 0.75
C THR A 41 -0.45 14.55 -0.65
N ALA A 42 -1.54 14.64 -1.42
CA ALA A 42 -1.59 14.13 -2.78
C ALA A 42 -0.45 14.72 -3.64
N PRO A 43 0.22 13.90 -4.47
CA PRO A 43 1.22 14.39 -5.41
C PRO A 43 0.69 15.48 -6.33
N SER A 44 -0.60 15.38 -6.71
CA SER A 44 -1.30 16.38 -7.51
C SER A 44 -2.77 16.48 -7.10
N PRO A 45 -3.12 17.34 -6.13
CA PRO A 45 -4.51 17.52 -5.68
C PRO A 45 -5.48 17.92 -6.78
N LEU A 46 -4.99 18.70 -7.77
CA LEU A 46 -5.77 19.12 -8.96
C LEU A 46 -6.22 17.95 -9.82
N THR A 47 -5.60 16.79 -9.66
CA THR A 47 -5.87 15.62 -10.46
C THR A 47 -6.29 14.41 -9.63
N SER A 48 -6.47 14.61 -8.32
CA SER A 48 -7.00 13.61 -7.42
C SER A 48 -8.47 13.31 -7.73
N ARG A 49 -8.78 12.04 -7.95
CA ARG A 49 -10.14 11.58 -8.26
C ARG A 49 -11.05 11.61 -7.05
N LEU A 50 -10.46 11.57 -5.86
CA LEU A 50 -11.18 11.81 -4.62
C LEU A 50 -11.64 13.27 -4.53
N LEU A 51 -10.80 14.25 -4.92
CA LEU A 51 -11.11 15.68 -4.75
C LEU A 51 -11.89 16.33 -5.90
N GLN A 52 -11.74 15.84 -7.14
CA GLN A 52 -12.23 16.53 -8.34
C GLN A 52 -13.67 16.16 -8.76
N ARG A 53 -14.26 15.12 -8.17
CA ARG A 53 -15.60 14.64 -8.56
C ARG A 53 -16.71 15.31 -7.74
N GLU A 54 -17.94 15.24 -8.25
CA GLU A 54 -19.11 15.72 -7.53
C GLU A 54 -19.20 15.07 -6.15
N ARG A 55 -19.24 15.91 -5.10
CA ARG A 55 -19.01 15.51 -3.71
C ARG A 55 -19.92 14.38 -3.24
N VAL A 56 -21.23 14.44 -3.54
CA VAL A 56 -22.20 13.44 -3.09
C VAL A 56 -21.93 12.06 -3.73
N SER A 57 -21.59 12.06 -5.02
CA SER A 57 -21.29 10.85 -5.78
C SER A 57 -20.03 10.16 -5.27
N VAL A 58 -18.95 10.93 -5.08
CA VAL A 58 -17.67 10.39 -4.59
C VAL A 58 -17.73 9.98 -3.12
N GLU A 59 -18.51 10.68 -2.27
CA GLU A 59 -18.66 10.29 -0.86
C GLU A 59 -19.37 8.94 -0.73
N THR A 60 -20.45 8.73 -1.48
CA THR A 60 -21.18 7.45 -1.49
C THR A 60 -20.30 6.31 -1.98
N GLU A 61 -19.58 6.54 -3.09
CA GLU A 61 -18.64 5.57 -3.64
C GLU A 61 -17.52 5.21 -2.64
N ALA A 62 -16.93 6.22 -2.00
CA ALA A 62 -15.86 6.02 -1.03
C ALA A 62 -16.34 5.26 0.21
N ILE A 63 -17.55 5.53 0.70
CA ILE A 63 -18.14 4.76 1.81
C ILE A 63 -18.32 3.29 1.40
N CYS A 64 -18.85 3.01 0.22
CA CYS A 64 -19.02 1.64 -0.28
C CYS A 64 -17.67 0.91 -0.39
N LEU A 65 -16.62 1.58 -0.85
CA LEU A 65 -15.26 1.02 -0.91
C LEU A 65 -14.71 0.73 0.49
N LEU A 66 -14.80 1.71 1.40
CA LEU A 66 -14.34 1.53 2.79
C LEU A 66 -15.08 0.40 3.51
N ALA A 67 -16.37 0.22 3.23
CA ALA A 67 -17.19 -0.85 3.80
C ALA A 67 -16.85 -2.25 3.28
N GLN A 68 -16.05 -2.39 2.21
CA GLN A 68 -15.48 -3.69 1.85
C GLN A 68 -14.47 -4.19 2.89
N LEU A 69 -13.93 -3.27 3.71
CA LEU A 69 -12.98 -3.58 4.77
C LEU A 69 -13.68 -3.61 6.13
N SER A 70 -13.42 -4.66 6.90
CA SER A 70 -13.87 -4.70 8.30
C SER A 70 -13.25 -3.55 9.10
N GLN A 71 -13.94 -3.10 10.16
CA GLN A 71 -13.40 -2.04 11.03
C GLN A 71 -12.05 -2.41 11.62
N ASP A 72 -11.83 -3.70 11.95
CA ASP A 72 -10.55 -4.16 12.49
C ASP A 72 -9.45 -4.15 11.45
N THR A 73 -9.75 -4.57 10.21
CA THR A 73 -8.81 -4.45 9.09
C THR A 73 -8.40 -2.98 8.89
N LEU A 74 -9.36 -2.05 8.90
CA LEU A 74 -9.07 -0.62 8.79
C LEU A 74 -8.19 -0.11 9.93
N ARG A 75 -8.46 -0.50 11.17
CA ARG A 75 -7.60 -0.14 12.32
C ARG A 75 -6.19 -0.67 12.15
N HIS A 76 -6.02 -1.89 11.65
CA HIS A 76 -4.71 -2.47 11.41
C HIS A 76 -3.95 -1.82 10.25
N LEU A 77 -4.64 -1.43 9.17
CA LEU A 77 -4.06 -0.64 8.08
C LEU A 77 -3.59 0.73 8.59
N LEU A 78 -4.45 1.45 9.31
CA LEU A 78 -4.15 2.77 9.87
C LEU A 78 -3.04 2.73 10.94
N ARG A 79 -2.84 1.59 11.60
CA ARG A 79 -1.76 1.38 12.58
C ARG A 79 -0.48 0.82 11.98
N ASN A 80 -0.42 0.59 10.66
CA ASN A 80 0.69 -0.11 9.99
C ASN A 80 1.01 -1.51 10.59
N THR A 81 -0.01 -2.19 11.15
CA THR A 81 0.13 -3.52 11.79
C THR A 81 -0.58 -4.63 11.01
N TYR A 82 -1.23 -4.31 9.88
CA TYR A 82 -1.93 -5.29 9.06
C TYR A 82 -1.07 -6.50 8.65
N PRO A 83 0.20 -6.35 8.23
CA PRO A 83 1.00 -7.52 7.86
C PRO A 83 1.20 -8.54 8.99
N GLN A 84 1.41 -8.06 10.22
CA GLN A 84 1.52 -8.90 11.41
C GLN A 84 0.18 -9.59 11.70
N ALA A 85 -0.91 -8.81 11.67
CA ALA A 85 -2.26 -9.33 11.93
C ALA A 85 -2.65 -10.40 10.90
N HIS A 86 -2.30 -10.18 9.63
CA HIS A 86 -2.52 -11.13 8.54
C HIS A 86 -1.68 -12.40 8.71
N ALA A 87 -0.38 -12.27 9.03
CA ALA A 87 0.49 -13.42 9.29
C ALA A 87 0.01 -14.27 10.48
N ASN A 88 -0.60 -13.65 11.48
CA ASN A 88 -1.15 -14.31 12.66
C ASN A 88 -2.59 -14.81 12.47
N ALA A 89 -3.22 -14.59 11.31
CA ALA A 89 -4.64 -14.85 11.06
C ALA A 89 -5.58 -14.21 12.11
N SER A 90 -5.17 -13.09 12.71
CA SER A 90 -5.95 -12.39 13.76
C SER A 90 -6.94 -11.37 13.19
N VAL A 91 -6.91 -11.15 11.89
CA VAL A 91 -7.89 -10.36 11.13
C VAL A 91 -8.41 -11.20 9.97
N GLY A 92 -9.62 -10.90 9.50
CA GLY A 92 -10.09 -11.45 8.24
C GLY A 92 -9.08 -11.16 7.14
N SER A 93 -8.56 -12.23 6.50
CA SER A 93 -7.61 -12.08 5.42
C SER A 93 -8.26 -11.32 4.28
N LEU A 94 -7.63 -10.21 3.88
CA LEU A 94 -7.93 -9.62 2.59
C LEU A 94 -7.66 -10.63 1.49
N ARG A 95 -8.39 -10.47 0.39
CA ARG A 95 -8.38 -11.41 -0.71
C ARG A 95 -6.99 -11.54 -1.33
N ASP A 96 -6.65 -12.77 -1.69
CA ASP A 96 -5.46 -13.08 -2.47
C ASP A 96 -5.67 -12.62 -3.94
N PRO A 97 -4.75 -11.82 -4.53
CA PRO A 97 -4.86 -11.40 -5.92
C PRO A 97 -4.86 -12.56 -6.94
N TYR A 98 -4.44 -13.76 -6.56
CA TYR A 98 -4.38 -14.95 -7.40
C TYR A 98 -5.66 -15.81 -7.38
N GLU A 99 -6.66 -15.46 -6.57
CA GLU A 99 -7.94 -16.21 -6.49
C GLU A 99 -8.62 -16.35 -7.85
N PHE A 100 -8.55 -15.30 -8.69
CA PHE A 100 -9.17 -15.24 -10.01
C PHE A 100 -8.13 -15.27 -11.15
N THR A 101 -7.09 -16.09 -10.99
CA THR A 101 -6.00 -16.22 -11.98
C THR A 101 -6.54 -16.51 -13.38
N GLY A 102 -6.02 -15.79 -14.37
CA GLY A 102 -6.40 -15.94 -15.78
C GLY A 102 -7.70 -15.26 -16.18
N THR A 103 -8.40 -14.61 -15.25
CA THR A 103 -9.66 -13.91 -15.54
C THR A 103 -9.55 -12.40 -15.29
N LEU A 104 -10.49 -11.65 -15.85
CA LEU A 104 -10.66 -10.23 -15.59
C LEU A 104 -10.98 -10.00 -14.10
N ASP A 105 -10.20 -9.17 -13.42
CA ASP A 105 -10.37 -8.90 -11.98
C ASP A 105 -9.87 -7.51 -11.64
N PRO A 106 -10.64 -6.46 -11.99
CA PRO A 106 -10.25 -5.10 -11.75
C PRO A 106 -10.39 -4.75 -10.27
N GLY A 107 -9.34 -4.17 -9.71
CA GLY A 107 -9.39 -3.69 -8.34
C GLY A 107 -8.15 -2.92 -7.94
N VAL A 108 -8.10 -2.63 -6.65
CA VAL A 108 -7.03 -1.89 -5.99
C VAL A 108 -6.27 -2.87 -5.12
N TYR A 109 -4.96 -2.93 -5.31
CA TYR A 109 -4.08 -3.82 -4.57
C TYR A 109 -3.22 -3.04 -3.56
N LEU A 110 -2.74 -3.77 -2.56
CA LEU A 110 -1.71 -3.35 -1.62
C LEU A 110 -0.51 -4.29 -1.77
N GLN A 111 0.67 -3.69 -1.94
CA GLN A 111 1.93 -4.42 -1.96
C GLN A 111 2.88 -3.86 -0.93
N GLN A 112 3.20 -4.67 0.08
CA GLN A 112 4.02 -4.23 1.20
C GLN A 112 5.22 -5.16 1.39
N LEU A 113 6.40 -4.57 1.56
CA LEU A 113 7.63 -5.30 1.82
C LEU A 113 7.76 -5.54 3.32
N VAL A 114 7.82 -6.80 3.73
CA VAL A 114 7.79 -7.22 5.14
C VAL A 114 8.74 -8.39 5.38
N GLY A 115 9.31 -8.48 6.58
CA GLY A 115 10.10 -9.63 7.00
C GLY A 115 9.25 -10.89 7.12
N ALA A 116 9.91 -12.04 7.33
CA ALA A 116 9.22 -13.32 7.54
C ALA A 116 8.24 -13.27 8.74
N ASP A 117 8.57 -12.48 9.77
CA ASP A 117 7.76 -12.22 10.97
C ASP A 117 6.63 -11.20 10.76
N GLY A 118 6.49 -10.63 9.55
CA GLY A 118 5.52 -9.58 9.24
C GLY A 118 5.92 -8.19 9.75
N LEU A 119 7.13 -8.05 10.33
CA LEU A 119 7.66 -6.76 10.78
C LEU A 119 8.41 -6.04 9.65
N GLY A 120 8.64 -4.75 9.86
CA GLY A 120 9.50 -3.95 9.01
C GLY A 120 10.99 -4.05 9.39
N ILE A 121 11.76 -3.02 9.05
CA ILE A 121 13.16 -2.92 9.44
C ILE A 121 13.23 -2.52 10.91
N SER A 122 14.09 -3.12 11.72
CA SER A 122 14.30 -2.63 13.09
C SER A 122 14.75 -1.17 13.09
N THR A 123 14.25 -0.36 14.02
CA THR A 123 14.55 1.09 14.10
C THR A 123 16.06 1.36 14.13
N ALA A 124 16.84 0.49 14.79
CA ALA A 124 18.30 0.59 14.83
C ALA A 124 19.01 0.38 13.47
N LEU A 125 18.41 -0.37 12.54
CA LEU A 125 18.98 -0.68 11.22
C LEU A 125 18.38 0.18 10.10
N HIS A 126 17.49 1.11 10.42
CA HIS A 126 16.82 1.89 9.38
C HIS A 126 17.73 2.91 8.71
N GLU A 127 18.66 3.56 9.44
CA GLU A 127 19.67 4.43 8.80
C GLU A 127 20.65 3.64 7.93
N VAL A 128 20.95 2.39 8.30
CA VAL A 128 21.75 1.45 7.50
C VAL A 128 21.06 1.21 6.15
N PHE A 129 19.75 0.95 6.16
CA PHE A 129 18.94 0.84 4.95
C PHE A 129 18.95 2.12 4.09
N LEU A 130 18.82 3.30 4.70
CA LEU A 130 18.87 4.57 3.96
C LEU A 130 20.26 4.82 3.34
N SER A 131 21.33 4.46 4.04
CA SER A 131 22.71 4.55 3.54
C SER A 131 22.93 3.69 2.28
N TRP A 132 22.35 2.48 2.23
CA TRP A 132 22.39 1.65 1.01
C TRP A 132 21.74 2.32 -0.18
N LEU A 133 20.59 2.99 0.02
CA LEU A 133 19.91 3.74 -1.04
C LEU A 133 20.73 4.94 -1.50
N GLU A 134 21.35 5.67 -0.57
CA GLU A 134 22.24 6.81 -0.86
C GLU A 134 23.45 6.39 -1.69
N THR A 135 24.16 5.35 -1.24
CA THR A 135 25.38 4.84 -1.88
C THR A 135 25.09 4.28 -3.27
N THR A 136 24.08 3.41 -3.39
CA THR A 136 23.69 2.80 -4.68
C THR A 136 23.36 3.85 -5.74
N MET A 137 22.66 4.91 -5.34
CA MET A 137 22.23 6.00 -6.21
C MET A 137 23.23 7.16 -6.29
N THR A 138 24.43 7.00 -5.71
CA THR A 138 25.52 7.97 -5.73
C THR A 138 25.06 9.36 -5.27
N LEU A 139 24.24 9.40 -4.22
CA LEU A 139 23.75 10.66 -3.66
C LEU A 139 24.85 11.28 -2.80
N SER A 140 25.17 12.55 -3.06
CA SER A 140 26.32 13.31 -2.53
C SER A 140 26.30 13.60 -1.03
N SER A 141 25.53 12.85 -0.25
CA SER A 141 25.43 13.00 1.20
C SER A 141 25.26 11.63 1.84
N PRO A 142 26.27 10.73 1.76
CA PRO A 142 26.23 9.49 2.52
C PRO A 142 26.10 9.85 4.00
N SER A 143 25.06 9.32 4.64
CA SER A 143 24.96 9.27 6.10
C SER A 143 26.27 8.75 6.68
N GLU A 144 26.83 9.43 7.70
CA GLU A 144 28.06 9.02 8.42
C GLU A 144 27.93 7.67 9.16
N VAL A 145 26.78 7.00 9.01
CA VAL A 145 26.43 5.76 9.69
C VAL A 145 27.04 4.57 8.96
N GLY A 146 28.29 4.26 9.30
CA GLY A 146 28.82 2.90 9.46
C GLY A 146 28.85 1.92 8.29
N HIS A 147 28.38 2.28 7.09
CA HIS A 147 28.46 1.40 5.92
C HIS A 147 29.71 1.67 5.08
N THR A 148 30.57 0.66 4.97
CA THR A 148 31.88 0.71 4.30
C THR A 148 31.84 0.28 2.84
N LEU A 149 30.69 -0.15 2.31
CA LEU A 149 30.59 -0.65 0.95
C LEU A 149 30.67 0.51 -0.06
N SER A 150 31.46 0.30 -1.10
CA SER A 150 31.51 1.16 -2.28
C SER A 150 30.23 1.06 -3.10
N VAL A 151 30.04 2.04 -4.00
CA VAL A 151 28.91 2.05 -4.95
C VAL A 151 28.85 0.75 -5.76
N ASN A 152 29.99 0.25 -6.22
CA ASN A 152 30.05 -0.97 -7.02
C ASN A 152 29.64 -2.20 -6.21
N GLU A 153 30.13 -2.33 -4.97
CA GLU A 153 29.75 -3.46 -4.10
C GLU A 153 28.25 -3.47 -3.79
N CYS A 154 27.64 -2.30 -3.53
CA CYS A 154 26.20 -2.21 -3.33
C CYS A 154 25.42 -2.60 -4.59
N ARG A 155 25.84 -2.14 -5.77
CA ARG A 155 25.19 -2.46 -7.05
C ARG A 155 25.31 -3.95 -7.40
N ASP A 156 26.48 -4.54 -7.19
CA ASP A 156 26.72 -5.97 -7.43
C ASP A 156 25.83 -6.84 -6.52
N ALA A 157 25.68 -6.45 -5.25
CA ALA A 157 24.79 -7.12 -4.31
C ALA A 157 23.32 -6.99 -4.69
N ILE A 158 22.89 -5.82 -5.20
CA ILE A 158 21.54 -5.59 -5.71
C ILE A 158 21.27 -6.41 -6.97
N ASP A 159 22.22 -6.48 -7.90
CA ASP A 159 22.08 -7.27 -9.12
C ASP A 159 22.04 -8.77 -8.82
N LYS A 160 22.81 -9.22 -7.81
CA LYS A 160 22.67 -10.59 -7.28
C LYS A 160 21.26 -10.84 -6.74
N ALA A 161 20.76 -9.96 -5.85
CA ALA A 161 19.41 -10.09 -5.31
C ALA A 161 18.33 -10.04 -6.41
N TYR A 162 18.57 -9.29 -7.49
CA TYR A 162 17.66 -9.21 -8.63
C TYR A 162 17.59 -10.54 -9.38
N ARG A 163 18.73 -11.15 -9.70
CA ARG A 163 18.80 -12.48 -10.32
C ARG A 163 18.09 -13.55 -9.50
N ASP A 164 18.30 -13.53 -8.18
CA ASP A 164 17.65 -14.47 -7.26
C ASP A 164 16.12 -14.35 -7.29
N VAL A 165 15.57 -13.13 -7.41
CA VAL A 165 14.12 -12.89 -7.43
C VAL A 165 13.49 -13.25 -8.76
N ILE A 166 14.13 -12.89 -9.88
CA ILE A 166 13.59 -13.20 -11.22
C ILE A 166 13.85 -14.65 -11.64
N ALA A 167 14.58 -15.41 -10.80
CA ALA A 167 14.92 -16.81 -11.01
C ALA A 167 15.50 -17.08 -12.41
N THR A 168 16.49 -16.27 -12.80
CA THR A 168 17.18 -16.41 -14.10
C THR A 168 18.60 -16.94 -13.90
N ASP A 169 19.03 -17.80 -14.82
CA ASP A 169 20.42 -18.24 -14.93
C ASP A 169 21.30 -17.22 -15.68
N ASP A 170 20.69 -16.15 -16.22
CA ASP A 170 21.42 -15.08 -16.89
C ASP A 170 22.22 -14.25 -15.86
N LEU A 171 23.51 -14.58 -15.74
CA LEU A 171 24.46 -13.87 -14.89
C LEU A 171 24.64 -12.40 -15.29
N GLN A 172 24.25 -12.01 -16.50
CA GLN A 172 24.30 -10.63 -16.98
C GLN A 172 23.02 -9.84 -16.66
N ALA A 173 21.97 -10.49 -16.15
CA ALA A 173 20.78 -9.78 -15.72
C ALA A 173 21.11 -8.83 -14.56
N SER A 174 20.81 -7.55 -14.79
CA SER A 174 21.09 -6.44 -13.88
C SER A 174 19.85 -5.57 -13.76
N PHE A 175 19.52 -5.15 -12.54
CA PHE A 175 18.43 -4.20 -12.29
C PHE A 175 18.72 -2.88 -13.00
N PHE A 176 19.95 -2.39 -12.91
CA PHE A 176 20.36 -1.12 -13.50
C PHE A 176 20.35 -1.18 -15.03
N ALA A 177 20.65 -2.34 -15.63
CA ALA A 177 20.54 -2.53 -17.08
C ALA A 177 19.08 -2.48 -17.59
N THR A 178 18.08 -2.63 -16.72
CA THR A 178 16.66 -2.48 -17.10
C THR A 178 16.18 -1.03 -17.18
N LEU A 179 17.03 -0.07 -16.81
CA LEU A 179 16.70 1.35 -16.79
C LEU A 179 17.58 2.09 -17.79
N ASN A 180 16.98 2.92 -18.64
CA ASN A 180 17.75 3.88 -19.43
C ASN A 180 18.20 5.07 -18.55
N GLN A 181 19.08 5.93 -19.07
CA GLN A 181 19.63 7.05 -18.30
C GLN A 181 18.54 8.00 -17.77
N GLN A 182 17.51 8.30 -18.56
CA GLN A 182 16.41 9.16 -18.12
C GLN A 182 15.63 8.53 -16.96
N GLU A 183 15.34 7.23 -17.03
CA GLU A 183 14.68 6.49 -15.96
C GLU A 183 15.53 6.44 -14.69
N LEU A 184 16.86 6.32 -14.85
CA LEU A 184 17.81 6.35 -13.74
C LEU A 184 17.83 7.72 -13.04
N ASP A 185 17.83 8.81 -13.81
CA ASP A 185 17.80 10.19 -13.26
C ASP A 185 16.49 10.46 -12.50
N VAL A 186 15.36 9.97 -13.02
CA VAL A 186 14.05 10.03 -12.36
C VAL A 186 14.07 9.19 -11.08
N LEU A 187 14.62 7.98 -11.12
CA LEU A 187 14.76 7.13 -9.94
C LEU A 187 15.65 7.80 -8.88
N GLN A 188 16.77 8.39 -9.28
CA GLN A 188 17.67 9.11 -8.36
C GLN A 188 16.96 10.26 -7.66
N THR A 189 16.16 11.03 -8.39
CA THR A 189 15.33 12.10 -7.83
C THR A 189 14.30 11.56 -6.84
N ASN A 190 13.63 10.47 -7.18
CA ASN A 190 12.64 9.83 -6.31
C ASN A 190 13.26 9.23 -5.05
N VAL A 191 14.43 8.59 -5.15
CA VAL A 191 15.18 8.04 -4.01
C VAL A 191 15.60 9.16 -3.06
N ARG A 192 16.11 10.29 -3.57
CA ARG A 192 16.45 11.46 -2.72
C ARG A 192 15.25 11.97 -1.93
N ARG A 193 14.08 12.05 -2.58
CA ARG A 193 12.82 12.46 -1.92
C ARG A 193 12.35 11.42 -0.91
N TYR A 194 12.43 10.14 -1.26
CA TYR A 194 12.07 9.01 -0.40
C TYR A 194 12.91 9.01 0.88
N ILE A 195 14.24 9.10 0.78
CA ILE A 195 15.15 9.15 1.93
C ILE A 195 14.81 10.32 2.86
N ARG A 196 14.55 11.52 2.30
CA ARG A 196 14.16 12.68 3.11
C ARG A 196 12.89 12.39 3.92
N SER A 197 11.84 11.85 3.29
CA SER A 197 10.62 11.50 4.00
C SER A 197 10.83 10.38 5.01
N GLN A 198 11.65 9.38 4.67
CA GLN A 198 11.97 8.26 5.55
C GLN A 198 12.77 8.68 6.79
N ARG A 199 13.60 9.72 6.72
CA ARG A 199 14.24 10.29 7.92
C ARG A 199 13.22 10.92 8.87
N THR A 200 12.15 11.53 8.35
CA THR A 200 11.01 11.96 9.17
C THR A 200 10.30 10.77 9.80
N VAL A 201 10.07 9.69 9.05
CA VAL A 201 9.50 8.43 9.57
C VAL A 201 10.38 7.86 10.68
N HIS A 202 11.71 7.88 10.51
CA HIS A 202 12.68 7.40 11.48
C HIS A 202 12.62 8.20 12.79
N ALA A 203 12.58 9.53 12.70
CA ALA A 203 12.45 10.41 13.85
C ALA A 203 11.13 10.15 14.59
N GLN A 204 10.03 9.98 13.85
CA GLN A 204 8.72 9.65 14.42
C GLN A 204 8.73 8.30 15.13
N ALA A 205 9.34 7.28 14.52
CA ALA A 205 9.47 5.95 15.12
C ALA A 205 10.26 5.98 16.43
N LYS A 206 11.35 6.75 16.49
CA LYS A 206 12.10 7.00 17.74
C LYS A 206 11.25 7.71 18.79
N ALA A 207 10.46 8.72 18.40
CA ALA A 207 9.59 9.44 19.32
C ALA A 207 8.45 8.58 19.87
N GLN A 208 7.97 7.61 19.08
CA GLN A 208 6.94 6.63 19.48
C GLN A 208 7.52 5.39 20.20
N ASP A 209 8.85 5.33 20.39
CA ASP A 209 9.56 4.21 21.02
C ASP A 209 9.22 2.84 20.41
N VAL A 210 9.05 2.80 19.07
CA VAL A 210 8.79 1.55 18.36
C VAL A 210 10.10 0.88 17.93
N ASN A 211 10.14 -0.45 18.01
CA ASN A 211 11.34 -1.22 17.72
C ASN A 211 11.54 -1.53 16.23
N HIS A 212 10.55 -1.26 15.39
CA HIS A 212 10.60 -1.44 13.95
C HIS A 212 9.88 -0.34 13.19
N ILE A 213 10.29 -0.17 11.94
CA ILE A 213 9.75 0.75 10.96
C ILE A 213 9.18 -0.08 9.80
N SER A 214 7.86 -0.13 9.71
CA SER A 214 7.12 -0.73 8.59
C SER A 214 7.46 0.00 7.30
N ILE A 215 7.76 -0.75 6.24
CA ILE A 215 7.85 -0.18 4.90
C ILE A 215 6.41 0.07 4.44
N HIS A 216 6.06 1.32 4.15
CA HIS A 216 4.73 1.65 3.66
C HIS A 216 4.46 0.97 2.32
N ALA A 217 3.21 0.57 2.10
CA ALA A 217 2.84 -0.17 0.91
C ALA A 217 2.87 0.68 -0.35
N GLU A 218 3.12 0.04 -1.50
CA GLU A 218 2.74 0.55 -2.81
C GLU A 218 1.26 0.19 -3.05
N ILE A 219 0.48 1.19 -3.42
CA ILE A 219 -0.95 1.05 -3.71
C ILE A 219 -1.17 1.37 -5.17
N GLY A 220 -1.72 0.41 -5.91
CA GLY A 220 -2.05 0.60 -7.30
C GLY A 220 -3.38 -0.03 -7.67
N LEU A 221 -3.75 0.15 -8.92
CA LEU A 221 -4.95 -0.42 -9.52
C LEU A 221 -4.56 -1.25 -10.74
N ALA A 222 -5.37 -2.23 -11.08
CA ALA A 222 -5.15 -3.08 -12.25
C ALA A 222 -6.48 -3.51 -12.86
N LYS A 223 -6.48 -3.79 -14.18
CA LYS A 223 -7.55 -4.57 -14.85
C LYS A 223 -7.47 -6.05 -14.44
N ASN A 224 -6.26 -6.58 -14.31
CA ASN A 224 -6.00 -7.97 -13.93
C ASN A 224 -5.07 -7.98 -12.71
N LEU A 225 -5.63 -8.16 -11.51
CA LEU A 225 -4.88 -8.13 -10.25
C LEU A 225 -3.79 -9.21 -10.18
N TRP A 226 -4.09 -10.45 -10.58
CA TRP A 226 -3.14 -11.56 -10.54
C TRP A 226 -1.89 -11.30 -11.38
N ASP A 227 -2.07 -10.77 -12.61
CA ASP A 227 -0.98 -10.49 -13.54
C ASP A 227 -0.15 -9.32 -13.03
N ARG A 228 -0.81 -8.21 -12.66
CA ARG A 228 -0.11 -7.05 -12.13
C ARG A 228 0.69 -7.40 -10.89
N CYS A 229 0.07 -8.03 -9.89
CA CYS A 229 0.77 -8.47 -8.68
C CYS A 229 1.90 -9.47 -9.02
N GLY A 230 1.70 -10.40 -9.95
CA GLY A 230 2.74 -11.29 -10.45
C GLY A 230 3.93 -10.58 -11.12
N GLN A 231 3.69 -9.48 -11.84
CA GLN A 231 4.75 -8.64 -12.41
C GLN A 231 5.58 -7.98 -11.31
N HIS A 232 4.95 -7.44 -10.28
CA HIS A 232 5.65 -6.82 -9.15
C HIS A 232 6.45 -7.83 -8.33
N LYS A 233 5.87 -9.00 -8.07
CA LYS A 233 6.54 -10.10 -7.36
C LYS A 233 7.84 -10.53 -8.08
N ARG A 234 7.82 -10.52 -9.42
CA ARG A 234 8.97 -10.82 -10.29
C ARG A 234 9.79 -9.58 -10.69
N LEU A 235 9.56 -8.44 -10.04
CA LEU A 235 10.29 -7.19 -10.30
C LEU A 235 10.36 -6.81 -11.80
N ALA A 236 9.30 -7.07 -12.56
CA ALA A 236 9.23 -6.76 -13.99
C ALA A 236 9.47 -5.26 -14.22
N SER A 237 9.99 -4.90 -15.40
CA SER A 237 10.26 -3.49 -15.77
C SER A 237 9.02 -2.60 -15.73
N SER A 238 7.82 -3.17 -15.87
CA SER A 238 6.53 -2.48 -15.72
C SER A 238 6.20 -2.08 -14.27
N SER A 239 6.96 -2.57 -13.29
CA SER A 239 6.78 -2.24 -11.86
C SER A 239 7.51 -0.95 -11.51
N PRO A 240 7.01 -0.14 -10.55
CA PRO A 240 7.67 1.11 -10.16
C PRO A 240 9.15 0.91 -9.80
N PRO A 241 10.09 1.64 -10.44
CA PRO A 241 11.52 1.46 -10.18
C PRO A 241 11.92 1.65 -8.71
N LEU A 242 11.25 2.56 -7.99
CA LEU A 242 11.51 2.77 -6.56
C LEU A 242 11.11 1.55 -5.72
N LEU A 243 9.95 0.94 -5.99
CA LEU A 243 9.51 -0.29 -5.31
C LEU A 243 10.50 -1.44 -5.56
N ARG A 244 10.92 -1.62 -6.82
CA ARG A 244 11.91 -2.63 -7.22
C ARG A 244 13.22 -2.41 -6.46
N LEU A 245 13.75 -1.18 -6.46
CA LEU A 245 14.99 -0.85 -5.76
C LEU A 245 14.90 -1.07 -4.25
N VAL A 246 13.83 -0.63 -3.59
CA VAL A 246 13.64 -0.81 -2.14
C VAL A 246 13.61 -2.31 -1.79
N HIS A 247 12.89 -3.12 -2.58
CA HIS A 247 12.86 -4.58 -2.39
C HIS A 247 14.26 -5.20 -2.51
N LEU A 248 15.01 -4.81 -3.53
CA LEU A 248 16.36 -5.34 -3.77
C LEU A 248 17.35 -4.92 -2.68
N VAL A 249 17.29 -3.66 -2.22
CA VAL A 249 18.13 -3.19 -1.12
C VAL A 249 17.82 -3.94 0.17
N LEU A 250 16.54 -4.18 0.49
CA LEU A 250 16.16 -4.97 1.68
C LEU A 250 16.75 -6.38 1.63
N ARG A 251 16.68 -7.05 0.47
CA ARG A 251 17.23 -8.40 0.30
C ARG A 251 18.76 -8.43 0.31
N ALA A 252 19.41 -7.42 -0.27
CA ALA A 252 20.87 -7.33 -0.32
C ALA A 252 21.50 -6.96 1.02
N ALA A 253 20.91 -5.98 1.72
CA ALA A 253 21.43 -5.47 2.99
C ALA A 253 21.06 -6.36 4.20
N PHE A 254 19.93 -7.08 4.14
CA PHE A 254 19.42 -7.88 5.25
C PHE A 254 18.98 -9.29 4.80
N PRO A 255 19.90 -10.11 4.25
CA PRO A 255 19.56 -11.43 3.70
C PRO A 255 18.91 -12.36 4.74
N ASP A 256 19.31 -12.27 6.02
CA ASP A 256 18.82 -13.12 7.11
C ASP A 256 17.38 -12.79 7.55
N ARG A 257 16.80 -11.67 7.09
CA ARG A 257 15.44 -11.24 7.46
C ARG A 257 14.34 -11.80 6.54
N ASP A 258 14.74 -12.41 5.42
CA ASP A 258 13.85 -12.98 4.41
C ASP A 258 12.69 -12.04 4.04
N PHE A 259 13.03 -10.82 3.63
CA PHE A 259 12.03 -9.85 3.18
C PHE A 259 11.26 -10.37 1.96
N ARG A 260 9.93 -10.33 2.08
CA ARG A 260 8.98 -10.75 1.06
C ARG A 260 7.97 -9.64 0.76
N MET A 261 7.29 -9.78 -0.37
CA MET A 261 6.18 -8.89 -0.75
C MET A 261 4.86 -9.51 -0.31
N LEU A 262 4.20 -8.92 0.69
CA LEU A 262 2.80 -9.16 0.99
C LEU A 262 1.95 -8.53 -0.13
N GLN A 263 1.07 -9.33 -0.74
CA GLN A 263 0.19 -8.88 -1.82
C GLN A 263 -1.25 -9.23 -1.46
N VAL A 264 -2.10 -8.22 -1.35
CA VAL A 264 -3.51 -8.38 -1.04
C VAL A 264 -4.36 -7.41 -1.84
N VAL A 265 -5.64 -7.74 -2.03
CA VAL A 265 -6.61 -6.85 -2.68
C VAL A 265 -7.33 -6.03 -1.62
N LEU A 266 -7.24 -4.70 -1.72
CA LEU A 266 -7.94 -3.77 -0.83
C LEU A 266 -9.39 -3.60 -1.24
N PHE A 267 -9.63 -3.33 -2.53
CA PHE A 267 -10.95 -3.01 -3.04
C PHE A 267 -11.21 -3.72 -4.35
N HIS A 268 -12.40 -4.30 -4.45
CA HIS A 268 -13.01 -4.71 -5.70
C HIS A 268 -13.64 -3.49 -6.37
N ALA A 269 -13.38 -3.34 -7.67
CA ALA A 269 -14.02 -2.31 -8.46
C ALA A 269 -15.26 -2.89 -9.16
N THR A 270 -16.38 -2.21 -9.02
CA THR A 270 -17.61 -2.50 -9.78
C THR A 270 -17.77 -1.61 -11.01
N ARG A 271 -16.94 -0.57 -11.10
CA ARG A 271 -16.87 0.42 -12.18
C ARG A 271 -15.50 1.07 -12.19
N ILE A 272 -15.16 1.75 -13.29
CA ILE A 272 -13.87 2.45 -13.45
C ILE A 272 -13.61 3.46 -12.33
N SER A 273 -14.65 4.20 -11.92
CA SER A 273 -14.51 5.23 -10.91
C SER A 273 -14.07 4.68 -9.55
N ASP A 274 -14.50 3.46 -9.21
CA ASP A 274 -14.09 2.77 -7.99
C ASP A 274 -12.58 2.48 -7.95
N LEU A 275 -11.97 2.17 -9.11
CA LEU A 275 -10.52 1.97 -9.20
C LEU A 275 -9.77 3.25 -8.85
N GLU A 276 -10.21 4.36 -9.44
CA GLU A 276 -9.58 5.66 -9.29
C GLU A 276 -9.73 6.21 -7.84
N THR A 277 -10.95 6.17 -7.31
CA THR A 277 -11.25 6.59 -5.94
C THR A 277 -10.61 5.64 -4.94
N GLY A 278 -10.72 4.33 -5.16
CA GLY A 278 -10.16 3.30 -4.28
C GLY A 278 -8.64 3.35 -4.19
N ALA A 279 -7.94 3.62 -5.29
CA ALA A 279 -6.48 3.79 -5.25
C ALA A 279 -6.08 5.00 -4.39
N SER A 280 -6.83 6.11 -4.48
CA SER A 280 -6.61 7.29 -3.64
C SER A 280 -6.87 6.96 -2.16
N LEU A 281 -7.99 6.30 -1.85
CA LEU A 281 -8.32 5.87 -0.49
C LEU A 281 -7.25 4.93 0.08
N GLY A 282 -6.86 3.91 -0.67
CA GLY A 282 -5.85 2.94 -0.24
C GLY A 282 -4.50 3.62 0.03
N ALA A 283 -4.09 4.55 -0.83
CA ALA A 283 -2.84 5.31 -0.65
C ALA A 283 -2.86 6.17 0.61
N LEU A 284 -4.00 6.76 0.97
CA LEU A 284 -4.15 7.54 2.20
C LEU A 284 -4.17 6.65 3.45
N LEU A 285 -4.94 5.55 3.42
CA LEU A 285 -5.05 4.60 4.53
C LEU A 285 -3.68 4.01 4.92
N CYS A 286 -2.83 3.78 3.93
CA CYS A 286 -1.52 3.14 4.10
C CYS A 286 -0.34 4.14 4.09
N ALA A 287 -0.62 5.45 4.12
CA ALA A 287 0.39 6.51 4.02
C ALA A 287 1.37 6.34 2.83
N SER A 288 0.87 5.84 1.71
CA SER A 288 1.68 5.37 0.58
C SER A 288 2.25 6.48 -0.29
N TYR A 289 1.76 7.72 -0.22
CA TYR A 289 2.38 8.82 -0.96
C TYR A 289 3.77 9.15 -0.42
N LEU A 290 4.66 9.52 -1.33
CA LEU A 290 6.04 9.90 -1.02
C LEU A 290 6.16 10.99 0.06
N ARG A 291 5.22 11.95 0.07
CA ARG A 291 5.17 13.02 1.09
C ARG A 291 4.87 12.51 2.50
N SER A 292 4.15 11.39 2.61
CA SER A 292 3.80 10.72 3.86
C SER A 292 4.83 9.65 4.25
N GLY A 293 5.93 9.53 3.49
CA GLY A 293 6.94 8.49 3.70
C GLY A 293 6.68 7.21 2.91
N GLY A 294 5.71 7.16 2.00
CA GLY A 294 5.46 5.98 1.19
C GLY A 294 6.25 5.90 -0.13
N ILE A 295 5.91 4.91 -0.95
CA ILE A 295 6.62 4.58 -2.21
C ILE A 295 5.87 5.09 -3.46
N ASN A 296 4.59 5.47 -3.36
CA ASN A 296 3.84 6.04 -4.47
C ASN A 296 4.36 7.45 -4.79
N THR A 297 5.03 7.58 -5.94
CA THR A 297 5.60 8.85 -6.42
C THR A 297 4.65 9.65 -7.29
N ILE A 298 3.62 8.99 -7.83
CA ILE A 298 2.60 9.57 -8.70
C ILE A 298 1.24 9.58 -8.00
N GLN A 299 0.34 10.43 -8.49
CA GLN A 299 -1.03 10.50 -7.98
C GLN A 299 -1.71 9.14 -8.12
N ALA A 300 -2.23 8.60 -7.01
CA ALA A 300 -2.98 7.36 -7.04
C ALA A 300 -4.29 7.58 -7.82
N GLY A 301 -4.69 6.58 -8.61
CA GLY A 301 -5.82 6.71 -9.52
C GLY A 301 -5.52 7.51 -10.79
N GLN A 302 -4.32 8.08 -10.94
CA GLN A 302 -3.87 8.66 -12.21
C GLN A 302 -2.90 7.74 -12.93
N GLY A 303 -3.27 7.41 -14.16
CA GLY A 303 -2.47 6.57 -15.03
C GLY A 303 -2.75 5.10 -14.79
N VAL A 304 -3.76 4.58 -15.48
CA VAL A 304 -3.45 3.58 -16.50
C VAL A 304 -4.37 3.84 -17.68
N GLY A 305 -3.81 4.04 -18.88
CA GLY A 305 -4.56 4.01 -20.14
C GLY A 305 -5.16 2.63 -20.47
N THR A 306 -5.43 1.79 -19.46
CA THR A 306 -5.97 0.43 -19.57
C THR A 306 -7.29 0.24 -18.83
N SER A 307 -7.80 1.21 -18.06
CA SER A 307 -9.18 1.15 -17.55
C SER A 307 -10.19 1.49 -18.65
N GLY A 308 -9.77 2.21 -19.69
CA GLY A 308 -10.59 2.53 -20.86
C GLY A 308 -10.84 1.36 -21.83
N SER A 309 -10.34 0.15 -21.54
CA SER A 309 -10.47 -1.03 -22.41
C SER A 309 -11.28 -2.17 -21.80
N ILE A 310 -12.09 -1.90 -20.77
CA ILE A 310 -13.07 -2.86 -20.25
C ILE A 310 -14.41 -2.59 -20.91
N THR A 311 -14.93 -3.55 -21.69
CA THR A 311 -16.23 -3.43 -22.37
C THR A 311 -17.40 -3.55 -21.39
N GLY A 312 -18.60 -3.16 -21.81
CA GLY A 312 -19.82 -3.34 -20.99
C GLY A 312 -20.05 -4.81 -20.61
N ASP A 313 -19.89 -5.72 -21.57
CA ASP A 313 -20.06 -7.17 -21.36
C ASP A 313 -19.02 -7.71 -20.35
N GLU A 314 -17.76 -7.25 -20.46
CA GLU A 314 -16.69 -7.61 -19.52
C GLU A 314 -17.01 -7.12 -18.08
N TRP A 315 -17.61 -5.94 -17.93
CA TRP A 315 -18.09 -5.45 -16.63
C TRP A 315 -19.25 -6.29 -16.10
N GLU A 316 -20.22 -6.64 -16.95
CA GLU A 316 -21.37 -7.46 -16.54
C GLU A 316 -20.95 -8.86 -16.08
N GLU A 317 -20.07 -9.53 -16.83
CA GLU A 317 -19.52 -10.83 -16.46
C GLU A 317 -18.78 -10.77 -15.11
N MET A 318 -18.00 -9.72 -14.88
CA MET A 318 -17.31 -9.50 -13.62
C MET A 318 -18.29 -9.23 -12.47
N LEU A 319 -19.31 -8.39 -12.67
CA LEU A 319 -20.32 -8.09 -11.65
C LEU A 319 -21.08 -9.34 -11.21
N ASN A 320 -21.48 -10.19 -12.16
CA ASN A 320 -22.13 -11.47 -11.85
C ASN A 320 -21.22 -12.34 -10.95
N ARG A 321 -19.93 -12.45 -11.28
CA ARG A 321 -18.96 -13.16 -10.43
C ARG A 321 -18.77 -12.52 -9.06
N LEU A 322 -18.76 -11.20 -8.92
CA LEU A 322 -18.60 -10.53 -7.63
C LEU A 322 -19.82 -10.71 -6.73
N VAL A 323 -21.02 -10.74 -7.33
CA VAL A 323 -22.28 -11.05 -6.63
C VAL A 323 -22.25 -12.50 -6.13
N ASP A 324 -21.87 -13.43 -6.99
CA ASP A 324 -21.74 -14.85 -6.65
C ASP A 324 -20.66 -15.10 -5.59
N ASN A 325 -19.55 -14.34 -5.66
CA ASN A 325 -18.44 -14.38 -4.71
C ASN A 325 -18.63 -13.47 -3.49
N ARG A 326 -19.88 -13.09 -3.19
CA ARG A 326 -20.29 -12.59 -1.87
C ARG A 326 -19.73 -11.20 -1.49
N LEU A 327 -19.39 -10.32 -2.43
CA LEU A 327 -18.99 -8.93 -2.13
C LEU A 327 -19.96 -8.24 -1.16
N LEU A 328 -21.26 -8.41 -1.38
CA LEU A 328 -22.32 -7.88 -0.52
C LEU A 328 -22.30 -8.45 0.91
N ARG A 329 -21.75 -9.65 1.13
CA ARG A 329 -21.62 -10.23 2.49
C ARG A 329 -20.55 -9.53 3.31
N PHE A 330 -19.61 -8.83 2.68
CA PHE A 330 -18.63 -8.02 3.40
C PHE A 330 -19.14 -6.60 3.58
N VAL A 331 -19.72 -6.02 2.52
CA VAL A 331 -20.18 -4.62 2.53
C VAL A 331 -21.38 -4.42 3.47
N ASN A 332 -22.40 -5.27 3.40
CA ASN A 332 -23.64 -5.05 4.16
C ASN A 332 -23.43 -5.07 5.67
N PRO A 333 -22.78 -6.10 6.28
CA PRO A 333 -22.60 -6.12 7.73
C PRO A 333 -21.77 -4.93 8.26
N ASN A 334 -20.80 -4.49 7.47
CA ASN A 334 -19.95 -3.35 7.81
C ASN A 334 -20.74 -2.03 7.78
N LEU A 335 -21.59 -1.83 6.76
CA LEU A 335 -22.50 -0.66 6.69
C LEU A 335 -23.56 -0.70 7.79
N GLU A 336 -24.16 -1.87 8.06
CA GLU A 336 -25.11 -2.06 9.16
C GLU A 336 -24.50 -1.69 10.50
N GLN A 337 -23.26 -2.12 10.76
CA GLN A 337 -22.54 -1.78 11.97
C GLN A 337 -22.29 -0.27 12.11
N ASP A 338 -21.96 0.43 11.02
CA ASP A 338 -21.81 1.89 11.00
C ASP A 338 -23.14 2.60 11.30
N ILE A 339 -24.23 2.12 10.71
CA ILE A 339 -25.59 2.65 10.94
C ILE A 339 -26.00 2.45 12.41
N ILE A 340 -25.83 1.25 12.96
CA ILE A 340 -26.13 0.93 14.37
C ILE A 340 -25.34 1.86 15.29
N THR A 341 -24.05 2.01 15.04
CA THR A 341 -23.16 2.87 15.84
C THR A 341 -23.59 4.33 15.76
N THR A 342 -23.90 4.82 14.55
CA THR A 342 -24.37 6.19 14.33
C THR A 342 -25.69 6.47 15.04
N THR A 343 -26.62 5.52 14.99
CA THR A 343 -27.93 5.66 15.65
C THR A 343 -27.80 5.67 17.17
N ARG A 344 -26.98 4.77 17.74
CA ARG A 344 -26.69 4.73 19.18
C ARG A 344 -26.10 6.06 19.67
N LEU A 345 -25.15 6.63 18.93
CA LEU A 345 -24.53 7.91 19.28
C LEU A 345 -25.49 9.10 19.18
N ARG A 346 -26.59 8.96 18.42
CA ARG A 346 -27.66 9.96 18.34
C ARG A 346 -28.74 9.78 19.41
N GLY A 347 -28.62 8.79 20.30
CA GLY A 347 -29.59 8.52 21.35
C GLY A 347 -30.93 7.99 20.83
N ILE A 348 -30.94 7.36 19.65
CA ILE A 348 -32.13 6.74 19.08
C ILE A 348 -32.11 5.26 19.48
N GLU A 349 -33.10 4.81 20.26
CA GLU A 349 -33.06 3.52 20.96
C GLU A 349 -33.33 2.28 20.10
N GLU A 350 -33.88 2.39 18.89
CA GLU A 350 -34.09 1.23 18.01
C GLU A 350 -33.88 1.59 16.53
N VAL A 351 -32.89 0.96 15.88
CA VAL A 351 -32.97 0.70 14.43
C VAL A 351 -33.44 -0.73 14.27
N ARG A 352 -34.72 -0.93 13.95
CA ARG A 352 -35.11 -2.18 13.29
C ARG A 352 -34.64 -2.09 11.85
N LEU A 353 -33.43 -2.60 11.59
CA LEU A 353 -33.02 -2.87 10.21
C LEU A 353 -34.01 -3.91 9.66
N PRO A 354 -34.61 -3.70 8.48
CA PRO A 354 -35.46 -4.70 7.86
C PRO A 354 -34.61 -5.97 7.69
N LEU A 355 -35.02 -7.04 8.38
CA LEU A 355 -34.40 -8.35 8.25
C LEU A 355 -34.44 -8.74 6.76
N SER A 356 -33.28 -9.02 6.20
CA SER A 356 -33.08 -9.54 4.84
C SER A 356 -33.80 -10.87 4.63
#